data_AF-D9WVF9-F1
#
_entry.id   AF-D9WVF9-F1
#
_cell.length_a   1.000
_cell.length_b   1.000
_cell.length_c   1.000
_cell.angle_alpha   90.00
_cell.angle_beta   90.00
_cell.angle_gamma   90.00
#
_symmetry.space_group_name_H-M   'P 1'
#
loop_
_entity.id
_entity.type
_entity.pdbx_description
1 polymer ?
#
loop_
_entity_poly.entity_id
_entity_poly.type
_entity_poly.pdbx_seq_one_letter_code
_entity_poly.pdbx_strand_id
1 'polypeptide(L)' 'MVDTATTAADGAFRFIDLSAGEYTVIAAGYPPVATVLQVAGGGRTERDLHLGHED' A
#
# COMPACT_ATOMS: atom_id res chain seq x y z
N MET A 1 -13.12 2.93 7.19
CA MET A 1 -11.96 2.98 8.10
C MET A 1 -10.75 3.32 7.25
N VAL A 2 -9.87 4.20 7.72
CA VAL A 2 -8.59 4.51 7.08
C VAL A 2 -7.50 4.04 8.02
N ASP A 3 -6.47 3.38 7.49
CA ASP A 3 -5.30 2.94 8.23
C ASP A 3 -4.06 3.60 7.61
N THR A 4 -3.09 3.97 8.45
CA THR A 4 -1.89 4.68 8.02
C THR A 4 -0.66 4.01 8.62
N ALA A 5 0.30 3.65 7.77
CA ALA A 5 1.58 3.11 8.18
C ALA A 5 2.70 3.92 7.53
N THR A 6 3.79 4.18 8.27
CA THR A 6 5.01 4.77 7.72
C THR A 6 5.90 3.65 7.18
N THR A 7 6.40 3.82 5.95
CA THR A 7 7.36 2.89 5.34
C THR A 7 8.63 2.80 6.18
N ALA A 8 9.16 1.59 6.34
CA ALA A 8 10.45 1.37 6.97
C ALA A 8 11.59 1.90 6.09
N ALA A 9 12.80 1.96 6.64
CA ALA A 9 13.98 2.45 5.91
C ALA A 9 14.32 1.60 4.66
N ASP A 10 13.88 0.34 4.62
CA ASP A 10 14.00 -0.56 3.48
C ASP A 10 12.88 -0.41 2.44
N GLY A 11 11.91 0.49 2.67
CA GLY A 11 10.79 0.74 1.76
C GLY A 11 9.60 -0.20 1.94
N ALA A 12 9.64 -1.16 2.87
CA ALA A 12 8.50 -2.04 3.14
C ALA A 12 7.48 -1.42 4.11
N PHE A 13 6.21 -1.79 3.90
CA PHE A 13 5.12 -1.60 4.85
C PHE A 13 4.21 -2.83 4.79
N ARG A 14 3.43 -3.08 5.85
CA ARG A 14 2.48 -4.21 5.90
C ARG A 14 1.22 -3.83 6.65
N PHE A 15 0.08 -3.95 5.97
CA PHE A 15 -1.23 -3.98 6.63
C PHE A 15 -1.58 -5.43 6.98
N ILE A 16 -1.98 -5.68 8.23
CA ILE A 16 -2.46 -6.97 8.70
C ILE A 16 -3.96 -6.87 9.02
N ASP A 17 -4.65 -8.02 9.06
CA ASP A 17 -6.08 -8.08 9.40
C ASP A 17 -7.02 -7.35 8.41
N LEU A 18 -6.60 -7.19 7.15
CA LEU A 18 -7.50 -6.66 6.12
C LEU A 18 -8.54 -7.71 5.75
N SER A 19 -9.81 -7.32 5.83
CA SER A 19 -10.91 -8.09 5.26
C SER A 19 -10.76 -8.17 3.75
N ALA A 20 -11.33 -9.21 3.13
CA ALA A 20 -11.35 -9.30 1.67
C ALA A 20 -12.13 -8.12 1.08
N GLY A 21 -11.59 -7.49 0.03
CA GLY A 21 -12.24 -6.34 -0.60
C GLY A 21 -11.29 -5.48 -1.42
N GLU A 22 -11.85 -4.38 -1.93
CA GLU A 22 -11.13 -3.36 -2.67
C GLU A 22 -10.57 -2.30 -1.72
N TYR A 23 -9.28 -2.02 -1.85
CA TYR A 23 -8.59 -0.99 -1.10
C TYR A 23 -7.83 -0.08 -2.05
N THR A 24 -7.79 1.21 -1.73
CA THR A 24 -6.91 2.17 -2.40
C THR A 24 -5.76 2.51 -1.46
N VAL A 25 -4.54 2.30 -1.93
CA VAL A 25 -3.33 2.73 -1.23
C VAL A 25 -2.86 4.04 -1.86
N ILE A 26 -2.58 5.02 -1.00
CA ILE A 26 -2.06 6.33 -1.39
C ILE A 26 -0.72 6.51 -0.68
N ALA A 27 0.36 6.60 -1.44
CA ALA A 27 1.67 6.94 -0.89
C ALA A 27 1.86 8.46 -0.89
N ALA A 28 2.13 9.01 0.29
CA ALA A 28 2.41 10.44 0.49
C ALA A 28 3.91 10.66 0.76
N GLY A 29 4.45 11.82 0.36
CA GLY A 29 5.88 12.16 0.52
C GLY A 29 6.65 12.40 -0.79
N TYR A 30 6.04 12.04 -1.92
CA TYR A 30 6.45 12.29 -3.31
C TYR A 30 5.19 12.74 -4.10
N PRO A 31 5.25 13.09 -5.40
CA PRO A 31 4.04 13.24 -6.22
C PRO A 31 3.08 12.08 -5.94
N PRO A 32 1.82 12.34 -5.55
CA PRO A 32 0.97 11.32 -4.95
C PRO A 32 0.63 10.24 -5.97
N VAL A 33 0.92 8.99 -5.61
CA VAL A 33 0.57 7.80 -6.41
C VAL A 33 -0.54 7.05 -5.68
N ALA A 34 -1.67 6.83 -6.36
CA ALA A 34 -2.78 6.03 -5.90
C ALA A 34 -2.83 4.70 -6.65
N THR A 35 -2.89 3.58 -5.94
CA THR A 35 -2.99 2.25 -6.53
C THR A 35 -4.15 1.48 -5.91
N VAL A 36 -5.01 0.93 -6.76
CA VAL A 36 -6.13 0.08 -6.35
C VAL A 36 -5.67 -1.36 -6.22
N LEU A 37 -6.06 -1.99 -5.13
CA LEU A 37 -5.63 -3.32 -4.73
C LEU A 37 -6.84 -4.15 -4.32
N GLN A 38 -6.89 -5.37 -4.83
CA GLN A 38 -7.86 -6.36 -4.42
C GLN A 38 -7.20 -7.30 -3.41
N VAL A 39 -7.72 -7.33 -2.19
CA VAL A 39 -7.29 -8.25 -1.14
C VAL A 39 -8.19 -9.48 -1.20
N ALA A 40 -7.62 -10.60 -1.62
CA ALA A 40 -8.34 -11.88 -1.63
C ALA A 40 -8.40 -12.45 -0.21
N GLY A 41 -9.55 -13.01 0.19
CA GLY A 41 -9.71 -13.65 1.48
C GLY A 41 -8.79 -14.87 1.63
N GLY A 42 -7.98 -14.89 2.70
CA GLY A 42 -7.16 -16.05 3.07
C GLY A 42 -5.77 -16.13 2.43
N GLY A 43 -5.30 -15.09 1.73
CA GLY A 43 -3.98 -15.06 1.09
C GLY A 43 -3.14 -13.81 1.40
N ARG A 44 -1.85 -13.85 1.06
CA ARG A 44 -0.98 -12.66 1.07
C ARG A 44 -1.11 -11.94 -0.27
N THR A 45 -1.56 -10.69 -0.26
CA THR A 45 -1.47 -9.80 -1.42
C THR A 45 -0.17 -9.00 -1.34
N GLU A 46 0.69 -9.15 -2.34
CA GLU A 46 1.92 -8.35 -2.48
C GLU A 46 1.83 -7.50 -3.74
N ARG A 47 2.11 -6.21 -3.60
CA ARG A 47 2.20 -5.25 -4.70
C ARG A 47 3.25 -4.21 -4.40
N ASP A 48 4.14 -4.04 -5.36
CA ASP A 48 5.14 -2.99 -5.37
C ASP A 48 4.50 -1.66 -5.81
N LEU A 49 4.71 -0.59 -5.04
CA LEU A 49 4.34 0.76 -5.43
C LEU A 49 5.61 1.50 -5.88
N HIS A 50 5.67 1.88 -7.16
CA HIS A 50 6.70 2.78 -7.65
C HIS A 50 6.27 4.22 -7.39
N LEU A 51 7.08 4.95 -6.62
CA LEU A 51 6.87 6.36 -6.33
C LEU A 51 7.50 7.20 -7.45
N GLY A 52 6.82 8.27 -7.85
CA GLY A 52 7.35 9.25 -8.80
C GLY A 52 8.41 10.14 -8.19
N HIS A 53 9.47 9.56 -7.60
CA HIS A 53 10.67 10.31 -7.26
C HIS A 53 11.55 10.33 -8.51
N GLU A 54 11.79 11.52 -9.06
CA GLU A 54 12.94 11.73 -9.95
C GLU A 54 14.22 11.54 -9.10
N ASP A 55 15.13 10.69 -9.56
CA ASP A 55 16.42 10.35 -8.95
C ASP A 55 17.24 11.59 -8.53
#